data_AF-A0A974Y0Z0-F1
#
_entry.id   AF-A0A974Y0Z0-F1
#
_cell.length_a   1.000
_cell.length_b   1.000
_cell.length_c   1.000
_cell.angle_alpha   90.00
_cell.angle_beta   90.00
_cell.angle_gamma   90.00
#
_symmetry.space_group_name_H-M   'P 1'
#
loop_
_entity.id
_entity.type
_entity.pdbx_description
1 polymer ?
#
loop_
_entity_poly.entity_id
_entity_poly.type
_entity_poly.pdbx_seq_one_letter_code
_entity_poly.pdbx_strand_id
1 'polypeptide(L)' 'MVKVHESQFRLLSGEESLSAYQFHTYTATHYFCRTCGIYPFHRKRVTPDHLGVNVFCLDDFDPSNIPVRATVGAGMP' A
#
# COMPACT_ATOMS: atom_id res chain seq x y z
N MET A 1 2.09 4.45 5.26
CA MET A 1 2.42 4.01 3.88
C MET A 1 3.16 5.11 3.16
N VAL A 2 4.23 4.77 2.43
CA VAL A 2 4.97 5.70 1.58
C VAL A 2 4.50 5.58 0.13
N LYS A 3 4.61 6.66 -0.63
CA LYS A 3 4.17 6.73 -2.03
C LYS A 3 5.35 6.39 -2.95
N VAL A 4 5.17 5.42 -3.84
CA VAL A 4 6.20 4.98 -4.81
C VAL A 4 5.58 4.96 -6.21
N HIS A 5 6.25 5.53 -7.21
CA HIS A 5 5.79 5.48 -8.60
C HIS A 5 5.92 4.05 -9.15
N GLU A 6 5.00 3.60 -10.01
CA GLU A 6 4.96 2.20 -10.46
C GLU A 6 6.22 1.77 -11.22
N SER A 7 6.92 2.70 -11.89
CA SER A 7 8.21 2.40 -12.54
C SER A 7 9.35 2.06 -11.56
N GLN A 8 9.18 2.37 -10.27
CA GLN A 8 10.13 2.07 -9.20
C GLN A 8 9.68 0.89 -8.32
N PHE A 9 8.59 0.23 -8.70
CA PHE A 9 8.05 -0.92 -7.98
C PHE A 9 8.15 -2.18 -8.85
N ARG A 10 8.60 -3.28 -8.25
CA ARG A 10 8.57 -4.60 -8.88
C ARG A 10 8.18 -5.64 -7.84
N LEU A 11 7.09 -6.37 -8.08
CA LEU A 11 6.74 -7.54 -7.29
C LEU A 11 7.69 -8.67 -7.66
N LEU A 12 8.45 -9.17 -6.70
CA LEU A 12 9.46 -10.21 -6.94
C LEU A 12 8.88 -11.62 -6.81
N SER A 13 7.91 -11.82 -5.92
CA SER A 13 7.30 -13.13 -5.63
C SER A 13 5.97 -12.99 -4.87
N GLY A 14 5.23 -14.11 -4.75
CA GLY A 14 4.06 -14.23 -3.88
C GLY A 14 2.77 -13.64 -4.46
N GLU A 15 2.73 -13.35 -5.76
CA GLU A 15 1.55 -12.81 -6.45
C GLU A 15 0.33 -13.72 -6.28
N GLU A 16 0.54 -15.03 -6.37
CA GLU A 16 -0.47 -16.07 -6.19
C GLU A 16 -1.04 -16.14 -4.76
N SER A 17 -0.28 -15.60 -3.80
CA SER A 17 -0.67 -15.51 -2.39
C SER A 17 -1.35 -14.18 -2.05
N LEU A 18 -1.42 -13.24 -2.99
CA LEU A 18 -2.13 -11.98 -2.79
C LEU A 18 -3.62 -12.13 -3.07
N SER A 19 -4.42 -11.52 -2.21
CA SER A 19 -5.83 -11.26 -2.44
C SER A 19 -6.02 -9.76 -2.68
N ALA A 20 -6.87 -9.43 -3.65
CA ALA A 20 -7.22 -8.06 -3.99
C ALA A 20 -8.55 -7.67 -3.34
N TYR A 21 -8.57 -6.51 -2.68
CA TYR A 21 -9.77 -5.88 -2.18
C TYR A 21 -9.99 -4.54 -2.88
N GLN A 22 -11.19 -4.34 -3.40
CA GLN A 22 -11.64 -3.11 -4.06
C GLN A 22 -13.03 -2.76 -3.52
N PHE A 23 -13.31 -1.47 -3.38
CA PHE A 23 -14.60 -0.99 -2.89
C PHE A 23 -14.97 0.34 -3.55
N HIS A 24 -16.22 0.77 -3.36
CA HIS A 24 -16.78 2.02 -3.87
C HIS A 24 -16.60 2.20 -5.40
N THR A 25 -15.65 3.00 -5.87
CA THR A 25 -15.39 3.21 -7.31
C THR A 25 -14.56 2.10 -7.95
N TYR A 26 -14.10 1.12 -7.17
CA TYR A 26 -13.21 0.03 -7.61
C TYR A 26 -11.88 0.49 -8.25
N THR A 27 -11.49 1.76 -8.06
CA THR A 27 -10.27 2.32 -8.66
C THR A 27 -9.00 1.96 -7.89
N ALA A 28 -9.06 2.00 -6.55
CA ALA A 28 -7.96 1.54 -5.72
C ALA A 28 -8.01 0.02 -5.57
N THR A 29 -6.84 -0.62 -5.63
CA THR A 29 -6.69 -2.06 -5.43
C THR A 29 -5.78 -2.30 -4.24
N HIS A 30 -6.34 -2.81 -3.15
CA HIS A 30 -5.64 -3.11 -1.91
C HIS A 30 -5.20 -4.57 -1.91
N TYR A 31 -3.90 -4.85 -1.79
CA TYR A 31 -3.37 -6.21 -1.82
C TYR A 31 -2.99 -6.68 -0.42
N PHE A 32 -3.50 -7.82 0.00
CA PHE A 32 -3.16 -8.46 1.27
C PHE A 32 -2.79 -9.92 1.07
N CYS A 33 -1.88 -10.45 1.89
CA CYS A 33 -1.54 -11.86 1.86
C CYS A 33 -2.73 -12.68 2.38
N ARG A 34 -3.20 -13.66 1.60
CA ARG A 34 -4.32 -14.51 2.00
C ARG A 34 -4.01 -15.45 3.16
N THR A 35 -2.73 -15.72 3.39
CA THR A 35 -2.26 -16.65 4.42
C THR A 35 -2.09 -15.95 5.77
N CYS A 36 -1.40 -14.81 5.81
CA CYS A 36 -1.08 -14.11 7.06
C CYS A 36 -1.87 -12.81 7.27
N GLY A 37 -2.64 -12.35 6.29
CA GLY A 37 -3.47 -11.14 6.37
C GLY A 37 -2.71 -9.82 6.26
N ILE A 38 -1.38 -9.84 6.13
CA ILE A 38 -0.56 -8.62 6.03
C ILE A 38 -0.91 -7.85 4.76
N TYR A 39 -1.00 -6.52 4.90
CA TYR A 39 -1.29 -5.55 3.84
C TYR A 39 0.01 -4.86 3.39
N PRO A 40 0.76 -5.42 2.42
CA PRO A 40 2.06 -4.88 2.01
C PRO A 40 1.95 -3.65 1.10
N PHE A 41 0.97 -3.59 0.19
CA PHE A 41 0.84 -2.45 -0.73
C PHE A 41 -0.56 -2.32 -1.36
N HIS A 42 -0.80 -1.19 -2.04
CA HIS A 42 -1.99 -0.96 -2.87
C HIS A 42 -1.70 -0.04 -4.04
N ARG A 43 -2.49 -0.15 -5.12
CA ARG A 43 -2.61 0.92 -6.13
C ARG A 43 -3.53 2.02 -5.62
N LYS A 44 -3.09 3.28 -5.69
CA LYS A 44 -3.83 4.42 -5.14
C LYS A 44 -4.98 4.86 -6.06
N ARG A 45 -6.07 5.35 -5.46
CA ARG A 45 -7.20 5.93 -6.20
C ARG A 45 -6.86 7.24 -6.91
N VAL A 46 -6.26 8.19 -6.19
CA VAL A 46 -6.04 9.58 -6.66
C VAL A 46 -4.82 9.69 -7.58
N THR A 47 -3.85 8.79 -7.41
CA THR A 47 -2.59 8.75 -8.19
C THR A 47 -2.40 7.30 -8.67
N PRO A 48 -3.09 6.89 -9.75
CA PRO A 48 -3.15 5.49 -10.18
C PRO A 48 -1.82 4.88 -10.62
N ASP A 49 -0.88 5.74 -11.04
CA ASP A 49 0.51 5.48 -11.36
C ASP A 49 1.40 5.28 -10.12
N HIS A 50 0.84 5.40 -8.91
CA HIS A 50 1.56 5.23 -7.67
C HIS A 50 0.97 4.11 -6.80
N LEU A 51 1.89 3.43 -6.11
CA LEU A 51 1.57 2.50 -5.04
C LEU A 51 1.76 3.17 -3.68
N GLY A 52 0.96 2.74 -2.71
CA GLY A 52 1.25 2.95 -1.30
C GLY A 52 1.88 1.69 -0.72
N VAL A 53 3.12 1.80 -0.21
CA VAL A 53 3.89 0.68 0.36
C VAL A 53 3.87 0.77 1.89
N ASN A 54 3.66 -0.38 2.54
CA ASN A 54 3.77 -0.53 3.98
C ASN A 54 5.25 -0.62 4.38
N VAL A 55 5.78 0.44 5.01
CA VAL A 55 7.18 0.47 5.44
C VAL A 55 7.49 -0.51 6.56
N PHE A 56 6.47 -0.94 7.32
CA PHE A 56 6.63 -1.96 8.36
C PHE A 56 6.75 -3.39 7.79
N CYS A 57 6.62 -3.55 6.47
CA CYS A 57 6.88 -4.82 5.78
C CYS A 57 8.25 -4.83 5.08
N LEU A 58 9.08 -3.80 5.28
CA LEU A 58 10.42 -3.73 4.74
C LEU A 58 11.41 -4.26 5.78
N ASP A 59 12.32 -5.13 5.32
CA ASP A 59 13.38 -5.68 6.16
C ASP A 59 14.33 -4.56 6.62
N ASP A 60 14.73 -4.61 7.89
CA ASP A 60 15.69 -3.68 8.53
C ASP A 60 15.39 -2.19 8.33
N PHE A 61 14.12 -1.84 8.09
CA PHE A 61 13.72 -0.47 7.84
C PHE A 61 13.46 0.29 9.15
N ASP A 62 14.17 1.41 9.36
CA ASP A 62 13.92 2.32 10.48
C ASP A 62 12.90 3.42 10.08
N PRO A 63 11.65 3.40 10.58
CA PRO A 63 10.65 4.40 10.27
C PRO A 63 10.82 5.72 11.05
N SER A 64 11.77 5.81 12.00
CA SER A 64 11.93 6.95 12.91
C SER A 64 12.08 8.29 12.18
N ASN A 65 12.73 8.28 11.00
CA ASN A 65 13.02 9.48 10.22
C ASN A 65 12.00 9.77 9.12
N ILE A 66 10.92 8.99 9.00
CA ILE A 66 9.85 9.28 8.03
C ILE A 66 8.93 10.37 8.60
N PRO A 67 8.67 11.46 7.86
CA PRO A 67 7.63 12.42 8.23
C PRO A 67 6.26 11.74 8.28
N VAL A 68 5.67 11.65 9.48
CA VAL A 68 4.34 11.08 9.67
C VAL A 68 3.30 12.20 9.69
N ARG A 69 2.38 12.17 8.72
CA ARG A 69 1.17 13.00 8.74
C ARG A 69 -0.04 12.18 9.19
N ALA A 70 -0.46 12.37 10.43
CA ALA A 70 -1.70 11.77 10.92
C ALA A 70 -2.88 12.23 10.05
N THR A 71 -3.75 11.28 9.71
CA THR A 71 -4.94 11.55 8.89
C THR A 71 -6.18 11.39 9.77
N VAL A 72 -6.94 12.47 9.93
CA VAL A 72 -8.20 12.46 10.67
C VAL A 72 -9.32 12.14 9.69
N GLY A 73 -9.72 10.87 9.64
CA GLY A 73 -10.70 10.38 8.65
C GLY A 73 -12.07 11.08 8.74
N ALA A 74 -12.49 11.47 9.94
CA ALA A 74 -13.78 12.15 10.16
C ALA A 74 -13.89 13.53 9.49
N GLY A 75 -12.77 14.20 9.23
CA GLY A 75 -12.72 15.53 8.61
C GLY A 75 -12.24 15.52 7.17
N MET A 76 -12.06 14.35 6.55
CA MET A 76 -11.70 14.28 5.13
C MET A 76 -12.95 14.52 4.27
N PRO A 77 -12.87 15.39 3.25
CA PRO A 77 -13.96 15.63 2.31
C PRO A 77 -14.28 14.40 1.45
#